data_AF-A0A8B6BCT6-F1
#
_entry.id   AF-A0A8B6BCT6-F1
#
_cell.length_a   1.000
_cell.length_b   1.000
_cell.length_c   1.000
_cell.angle_alpha   90.00
_cell.angle_beta   90.00
_cell.angle_gamma   90.00
#
_symmetry.space_group_name_H-M   'P 1'
#
loop_
_entity.id
_entity.type
_entity.pdbx_description
1 polymer ?
#
loop_
_entity_poly.entity_id
_entity_poly.type
_entity_poly.pdbx_seq_one_letter_code
_entity_poly.pdbx_strand_id
1 'polypeptide(L)'
;YLHIGRGLYYGSYIYTETWNIGVLLLLMVMATAFMGYVLPWGQMSFWGATVITNLLSAMPYVGTTLVEWIWGGFAIDNATLTRFFTIHFMLPFIIMGTSMVHLLFLHETGSNNPTGLNSNTDKIPFHPYYSYKDLLGALLMLTSLLSLALFSPNLLGDPENFSPANPLVTPPHIKPEWYFLFAYAILRSIPNKLGGVLALLFSILILLTSPMLHLSKQRTLTFRPLSQALFWLLISDIVILTWIGGQPVEHP
;
A
#
# COMPACT_ATOMS: atom_id res chain seq x y z
N TYR A 1 -6.27 -1.52 -1.27
CA TYR A 1 -7.01 -0.46 -0.54
C TYR A 1 -8.46 -0.81 -0.18
N LEU A 2 -9.30 -1.32 -1.10
CA LEU A 2 -10.71 -1.68 -0.79
C LEU A 2 -10.87 -2.56 0.46
N HIS A 3 -10.01 -3.59 0.60
CA HIS A 3 -10.04 -4.47 1.77
C HIS A 3 -9.81 -3.72 3.10
N ILE A 4 -8.88 -2.76 3.11
CA ILE A 4 -8.60 -1.89 4.27
C ILE A 4 -9.79 -0.96 4.52
N GLY A 5 -10.32 -0.32 3.47
CA GLY A 5 -11.50 0.54 3.56
C GLY A 5 -12.72 -0.17 4.14
N ARG A 6 -12.97 -1.43 3.73
CA ARG A 6 -13.98 -2.30 4.33
C ARG A 6 -13.73 -2.50 5.83
N GLY A 7 -12.47 -2.76 6.21
CA GLY A 7 -12.09 -2.94 7.61
C GLY A 7 -12.32 -1.69 8.46
N LEU A 8 -12.03 -0.52 7.92
CA LEU A 8 -12.31 0.77 8.55
C LEU A 8 -13.82 1.03 8.67
N TYR A 9 -14.58 0.85 7.59
CA TYR A 9 -16.02 1.13 7.55
C TYR A 9 -16.84 0.21 8.46
N TYR A 10 -16.47 -1.07 8.55
CA TYR A 10 -17.20 -2.03 9.38
C TYR A 10 -16.55 -2.27 10.75
N GLY A 11 -15.51 -1.52 11.12
CA GLY A 11 -14.84 -1.71 12.42
C GLY A 11 -14.22 -3.10 12.58
N SER A 12 -13.75 -3.70 11.47
CA SER A 12 -13.08 -5.01 11.53
C SER A 12 -11.70 -4.92 12.18
N TYR A 13 -11.11 -3.72 12.26
CA TYR A 13 -9.86 -3.48 12.99
C TYR A 13 -9.93 -3.82 14.49
N ILE A 14 -11.13 -3.97 15.06
CA ILE A 14 -11.31 -4.47 16.45
C ILE A 14 -10.73 -5.88 16.61
N TYR A 15 -10.63 -6.68 15.55
CA TYR A 15 -9.85 -7.92 15.55
C TYR A 15 -8.36 -7.57 15.44
N THR A 16 -7.77 -7.16 16.55
CA THR A 16 -6.46 -6.50 16.64
C THR A 16 -5.32 -7.28 16.00
N GLU A 17 -5.26 -8.59 16.22
CA GLU A 17 -4.23 -9.50 15.72
C GLU A 17 -4.35 -9.62 14.21
N THR A 18 -5.56 -9.90 13.73
CA THR A 18 -5.87 -9.98 12.30
C THR A 18 -5.54 -8.65 11.62
N TRP A 19 -5.94 -7.53 12.21
CA TRP A 19 -5.71 -6.19 11.68
C TRP A 19 -4.23 -5.82 11.61
N ASN A 20 -3.48 -6.01 12.70
CA ASN A 20 -2.05 -5.68 12.76
C ASN A 20 -1.25 -6.52 11.77
N ILE A 21 -1.57 -7.81 11.62
CA ILE A 21 -0.99 -8.65 10.57
C ILE A 21 -1.39 -8.15 9.18
N GLY A 22 -2.63 -7.66 9.00
CA GLY A 22 -3.07 -7.02 7.77
C GLY A 22 -2.26 -5.76 7.42
N VAL A 23 -1.89 -4.95 8.40
CA VAL A 23 -1.00 -3.79 8.19
C VAL A 23 0.42 -4.24 7.84
N LEU A 24 0.93 -5.32 8.46
CA LEU A 24 2.21 -5.91 8.09
C LEU A 24 2.20 -6.43 6.64
N LEU A 25 1.12 -7.11 6.23
CA LEU A 25 0.92 -7.56 4.85
C LEU A 25 0.93 -6.39 3.87
N LEU A 26 0.28 -5.27 4.20
CA LEU A 26 0.31 -4.05 3.40
C LEU A 26 1.75 -3.55 3.19
N LEU A 27 2.53 -3.43 4.27
CA LEU A 27 3.93 -2.98 4.20
C LEU A 27 4.79 -3.92 3.34
N MET A 28 4.61 -5.24 3.47
CA MET A 28 5.35 -6.21 2.67
C MET A 28 4.97 -6.17 1.18
N VAL A 29 3.68 -6.02 0.86
CA VAL A 29 3.23 -5.88 -0.53
C VAL A 29 3.75 -4.58 -1.14
N MET A 30 3.74 -3.47 -0.39
CA MET A 30 4.34 -2.20 -0.82
C MET A 30 5.84 -2.35 -1.11
N ALA A 31 6.60 -2.98 -0.21
CA ALA A 31 8.03 -3.24 -0.43
C ALA A 31 8.26 -4.12 -1.66
N THR A 32 7.46 -5.19 -1.83
CA THR A 32 7.56 -6.12 -2.95
C THR A 32 7.29 -5.42 -4.28
N ALA A 33 6.23 -4.60 -4.36
CA ALA A 33 5.88 -3.86 -5.56
C ALA A 33 6.96 -2.84 -5.92
N PHE A 34 7.45 -2.06 -4.94
CA PHE A 34 8.54 -1.11 -5.15
C PHE A 34 9.79 -1.79 -5.73
N MET A 35 10.28 -2.86 -5.11
CA MET A 35 11.46 -3.57 -5.62
C MET A 35 11.22 -4.20 -6.99
N GLY A 36 10.01 -4.70 -7.26
CA GLY A 36 9.61 -5.23 -8.56
C GLY A 36 9.67 -4.16 -9.66
N TYR A 37 9.25 -2.94 -9.35
CA TYR A 37 9.31 -1.82 -10.29
C TYR A 37 10.73 -1.36 -10.62
N VAL A 38 11.72 -1.70 -9.80
CA VAL A 38 13.14 -1.40 -10.10
C VAL A 38 13.73 -2.36 -11.15
N LEU A 39 13.20 -3.59 -11.25
CA LEU A 39 13.80 -4.66 -12.05
C LEU A 39 13.89 -4.41 -13.56
N PRO A 40 12.92 -3.73 -14.23
CA PRO A 40 13.03 -3.42 -15.65
C PRO A 40 14.18 -2.47 -16.00
N TRP A 41 14.75 -1.79 -15.00
CA TRP A 41 15.90 -0.89 -15.15
C TRP A 41 15.68 0.27 -16.16
N GLY A 42 14.47 0.81 -16.19
CA GLY A 42 14.14 2.03 -16.92
C GLY A 42 14.45 3.31 -16.12
N GLN A 43 14.18 4.48 -16.71
CA GLN A 43 14.43 5.77 -16.06
C GLN A 43 13.66 5.94 -14.74
N MET A 44 12.36 5.66 -14.74
CA MET A 44 11.55 5.79 -13.51
C MET A 44 11.93 4.73 -12.46
N SER A 45 12.29 3.52 -12.89
CA SER A 45 12.84 2.47 -12.03
C SER A 45 14.08 2.95 -11.27
N PHE A 46 15.08 3.47 -12.00
CA PHE A 46 16.36 3.89 -11.42
C PHE A 46 16.23 5.13 -10.53
N TRP A 47 15.57 6.18 -11.03
CA TRP A 47 15.42 7.43 -10.28
C TRP A 47 14.44 7.30 -9.12
N GLY A 48 13.37 6.52 -9.28
CA GLY A 48 12.47 6.16 -8.19
C GLY A 48 13.20 5.41 -7.08
N ALA A 49 14.03 4.41 -7.42
CA ALA A 49 14.86 3.70 -6.46
C ALA A 49 15.80 4.66 -5.71
N THR A 50 16.49 5.53 -6.46
CA THR A 50 17.44 6.52 -5.92
C THR A 50 16.75 7.45 -4.92
N VAL A 51 15.61 8.04 -5.28
CA VAL A 51 14.90 8.99 -4.42
C VAL A 51 14.32 8.30 -3.18
N ILE A 52 13.61 7.18 -3.35
CA ILE A 52 12.89 6.50 -2.26
C ILE A 52 13.86 5.93 -1.23
N THR A 53 14.91 5.24 -1.65
CA THR A 53 15.88 4.67 -0.71
C THR A 53 16.68 5.75 0.01
N ASN A 54 17.00 6.85 -0.67
CA ASN A 54 17.71 7.98 -0.07
C ASN A 54 16.87 8.72 0.99
N LEU A 55 15.56 8.46 1.11
CA LEU A 55 14.76 8.96 2.24
C LEU A 55 15.30 8.50 3.59
N LEU A 56 15.92 7.31 3.65
CA LEU A 56 16.54 6.78 4.88
C LEU A 56 17.72 7.62 5.37
N SER A 57 18.37 8.40 4.49
CA SER A 57 19.43 9.32 4.91
C SER A 57 18.93 10.47 5.80
N ALA A 58 17.61 10.65 5.93
CA ALA A 58 17.03 11.57 6.89
C ALA A 58 17.21 11.11 8.35
N MET A 59 17.51 9.82 8.60
CA MET A 59 17.71 9.29 9.94
C MET A 59 18.99 9.89 10.56
N PRO A 60 18.92 10.51 11.75
CA PRO A 60 20.09 11.06 12.42
C PRO A 60 21.17 10.00 12.67
N TYR A 61 22.43 10.40 12.55
CA TYR A 61 23.65 9.63 12.84
C TYR A 61 23.94 8.43 11.91
N VAL A 62 22.94 7.62 11.55
CA VAL A 62 23.13 6.35 10.83
C VAL A 62 22.56 6.35 9.40
N GLY A 63 21.83 7.40 9.01
CA GLY A 63 21.06 7.42 7.77
C GLY A 63 21.89 7.21 6.50
N THR A 64 23.03 7.89 6.36
CA THR A 64 23.90 7.76 5.18
C THR A 64 24.48 6.34 5.08
N THR A 65 24.98 5.81 6.20
CA THR A 65 25.51 4.44 6.28
C THR A 65 24.44 3.41 5.92
N LEU A 66 23.19 3.60 6.35
CA LEU A 66 22.07 2.69 6.00
C LEU A 66 21.76 2.71 4.51
N VAL A 67 21.77 3.89 3.88
CA VAL A 67 21.52 4.03 2.44
C VAL A 67 22.60 3.31 1.62
N GLU A 68 23.87 3.60 1.90
CA GLU A 68 25.01 2.95 1.22
C GLU A 68 25.03 1.44 1.45
N TRP A 69 24.65 1.00 2.66
CA TRP A 69 24.51 -0.42 2.97
C TRP A 69 23.38 -1.10 2.18
N ILE A 70 22.25 -0.43 1.96
CA ILE A 70 21.16 -0.95 1.11
C ILE A 70 21.61 -1.01 -0.34
N TRP A 71 22.28 0.03 -0.83
CA TRP A 71 22.78 0.10 -2.21
C TRP A 71 23.88 -0.93 -2.48
N GLY A 72 24.70 -1.24 -1.47
CA GLY A 72 25.92 -2.03 -1.65
C GLY A 72 27.02 -1.23 -2.35
N GLY A 73 27.01 0.10 -2.18
CA GLY A 73 27.89 1.04 -2.86
C GLY A 73 27.46 2.49 -2.61
N PHE A 74 28.07 3.44 -3.32
CA PHE A 74 27.81 4.88 -3.17
C PHE A 74 26.61 5.40 -3.97
N ALA A 75 26.05 4.58 -4.86
CA ALA A 75 24.89 4.89 -5.68
C ALA A 75 24.12 3.60 -6.00
N ILE A 76 22.89 3.76 -6.53
CA ILE A 76 22.15 2.65 -7.13
C ILE A 76 22.94 2.11 -8.32
N ASP A 77 23.27 0.82 -8.29
CA ASP A 77 24.03 0.14 -9.35
C ASP A 77 23.68 -1.37 -9.36
N ASN A 78 24.44 -2.18 -10.12
CA ASN A 78 24.22 -3.61 -10.30
C ASN A 78 24.13 -4.41 -8.98
N ALA A 79 24.91 -4.02 -7.96
CA ALA A 79 24.83 -4.61 -6.63
C ALA A 79 23.44 -4.42 -6.00
N THR A 80 22.84 -3.25 -6.16
CA THR A 80 21.48 -2.96 -5.70
C THR A 80 20.46 -3.80 -6.49
N LEU A 81 20.55 -3.81 -7.82
CA LEU A 81 19.60 -4.52 -8.69
C LEU A 81 19.54 -6.01 -8.36
N THR A 82 20.70 -6.65 -8.20
CA THR A 82 20.80 -8.09 -7.89
C THR A 82 20.16 -8.43 -6.53
N ARG A 83 20.36 -7.55 -5.53
CA ARG A 83 19.74 -7.73 -4.20
C ARG A 83 18.24 -7.49 -4.25
N PHE A 84 17.79 -6.46 -4.96
CA PHE A 84 16.38 -6.15 -5.11
C PHE A 84 15.64 -7.27 -5.84
N PHE A 85 16.23 -7.87 -6.87
CA PHE A 85 15.71 -9.08 -7.51
C PHE A 85 15.53 -10.22 -6.50
N THR A 86 16.56 -10.50 -5.70
CA THR A 86 16.53 -11.59 -4.72
C THR A 86 15.44 -11.35 -3.66
N ILE A 87 15.31 -10.13 -3.14
CA ILE A 87 14.32 -9.78 -2.12
C ILE A 87 12.91 -9.76 -2.73
N HIS A 88 12.74 -9.20 -3.92
CA HIS A 88 11.47 -9.22 -4.66
C HIS A 88 10.99 -10.64 -4.93
N PHE A 89 11.90 -11.57 -5.24
CA PHE A 89 11.56 -12.98 -5.41
C PHE A 89 11.14 -13.64 -4.09
N MET A 90 11.84 -13.35 -2.99
CA MET A 90 11.60 -13.99 -1.68
C MET A 90 10.32 -13.48 -0.99
N LEU A 91 10.05 -12.18 -1.03
CA LEU A 91 8.95 -11.57 -0.27
C LEU A 91 7.55 -12.12 -0.58
N PRO A 92 7.16 -12.42 -1.83
CA PRO A 92 5.88 -13.07 -2.14
C PRO A 92 5.63 -14.36 -1.35
N PHE A 93 6.66 -15.18 -1.12
CA PHE A 93 6.54 -16.41 -0.33
C PHE A 93 6.34 -16.11 1.16
N ILE A 94 7.02 -15.07 1.66
CA ILE A 94 6.82 -14.58 3.04
C ILE A 94 5.40 -14.02 3.21
N ILE A 95 4.91 -13.24 2.23
CA ILE A 95 3.54 -12.72 2.19
C ILE A 95 2.51 -13.85 2.21
N MET A 96 2.74 -14.93 1.47
CA MET A 96 1.89 -16.12 1.51
C MET A 96 1.85 -16.71 2.93
N GLY A 97 3.00 -16.93 3.56
CA GLY A 97 3.08 -17.41 4.94
C GLY A 97 2.38 -16.49 5.93
N THR A 98 2.61 -15.17 5.86
CA THR A 98 1.93 -14.20 6.73
C THR A 98 0.41 -14.15 6.46
N SER A 99 -0.03 -14.37 5.23
CA SER A 99 -1.46 -14.45 4.89
C SER A 99 -2.14 -15.66 5.55
N MET A 100 -1.44 -16.79 5.69
CA MET A 100 -1.95 -17.93 6.46
C MET A 100 -2.11 -17.58 7.94
N VAL A 101 -1.14 -16.87 8.53
CA VAL A 101 -1.24 -16.40 9.93
C VAL A 101 -2.38 -15.39 10.09
N HIS A 102 -2.57 -14.48 9.12
CA HIS A 102 -3.70 -13.55 9.09
C HIS A 102 -5.05 -14.27 9.13
N LEU A 103 -5.20 -15.33 8.32
CA LEU A 103 -6.41 -16.14 8.28
C LEU A 103 -6.59 -17.01 9.54
N LEU A 104 -5.50 -17.49 10.15
CA LEU A 104 -5.56 -18.22 11.42
C LEU A 104 -6.19 -17.35 12.51
N PHE A 105 -5.71 -16.12 12.70
CA PHE A 105 -6.31 -15.20 13.66
C PHE A 105 -7.74 -14.80 13.31
N LEU A 106 -8.07 -14.72 12.02
CA LEU A 106 -9.46 -14.48 11.59
C LEU A 106 -10.36 -15.66 11.99
N HIS A 107 -9.87 -16.90 11.89
CA HIS A 107 -10.65 -18.09 12.22
C HIS A 107 -10.92 -18.26 13.72
N GLU A 108 -10.09 -17.70 14.60
CA GLU A 108 -10.34 -17.67 16.05
C GLU A 108 -11.63 -16.92 16.42
N THR A 109 -11.96 -15.87 15.67
CA THR A 109 -13.14 -15.01 15.94
C THR A 109 -14.29 -15.22 14.96
N GLY A 110 -13.99 -15.67 13.75
CA GLY A 110 -14.89 -15.64 12.61
C GLY A 110 -15.00 -14.25 11.96
N SER A 111 -15.67 -14.20 10.81
CA SER A 111 -15.83 -12.94 10.08
C SER A 111 -16.78 -11.95 10.78
N ASN A 112 -16.45 -10.67 10.68
CA ASN A 112 -17.38 -9.58 10.97
C ASN A 112 -18.47 -9.48 9.88
N ASN A 113 -19.55 -8.75 10.13
CA ASN A 113 -20.66 -8.54 9.20
C ASN A 113 -21.12 -7.07 9.16
N PRO A 114 -21.93 -6.66 8.16
CA PRO A 114 -22.31 -5.26 7.96
C PRO A 114 -23.03 -4.60 9.14
N THR A 115 -23.73 -5.35 9.98
CA THR A 115 -24.43 -4.78 11.15
C THR A 115 -23.48 -4.53 12.32
N GLY A 116 -22.38 -5.29 12.41
CA GLY A 116 -21.45 -5.25 13.53
C GLY A 116 -21.94 -5.99 14.78
N LEU A 117 -23.11 -6.62 14.72
CA LEU A 117 -23.68 -7.46 15.77
C LEU A 117 -23.13 -8.89 15.68
N ASN A 118 -23.32 -9.68 16.74
CA ASN A 118 -22.94 -11.08 16.74
C ASN A 118 -23.81 -11.87 15.73
N SER A 119 -23.17 -12.52 14.76
CA SER A 119 -23.83 -13.31 13.71
C SER A 119 -24.01 -14.79 14.05
N ASN A 120 -23.65 -15.25 15.26
CA ASN A 120 -23.71 -16.66 15.66
C ASN A 120 -25.10 -17.28 15.52
N THR A 121 -26.17 -16.50 15.64
CA THR A 121 -27.56 -16.98 15.51
C THR A 121 -27.98 -17.28 14.08
N ASP A 122 -27.22 -16.82 13.08
CA ASP A 122 -27.55 -16.95 11.66
C ASP A 122 -26.30 -17.23 10.81
N LYS A 123 -25.50 -18.21 11.24
CA LYS A 123 -24.35 -18.68 10.47
C LYS A 123 -24.80 -19.66 9.39
N ILE A 124 -24.21 -19.51 8.21
CA ILE A 124 -24.34 -20.44 7.09
C ILE A 124 -22.97 -21.08 6.79
N PRO A 125 -22.92 -22.30 6.25
CA PRO A 125 -21.66 -22.91 5.83
C PRO A 125 -21.00 -22.08 4.72
N PHE A 126 -19.65 -22.12 4.64
CA PHE A 126 -18.93 -21.38 3.60
C PHE A 126 -19.28 -21.87 2.19
N HIS A 127 -19.30 -23.19 2.00
CA HIS A 127 -19.78 -23.82 0.77
C HIS A 127 -21.27 -24.19 0.94
N PRO A 128 -22.15 -23.92 -0.05
CA PRO A 128 -21.86 -23.36 -1.38
C PRO A 128 -21.87 -21.82 -1.46
N TYR A 129 -22.38 -21.15 -0.42
CA TYR A 129 -22.77 -19.75 -0.44
C TYR A 129 -21.61 -18.79 -0.79
N TYR A 130 -20.57 -18.79 0.02
CA TYR A 130 -19.41 -17.91 -0.17
C TYR A 130 -18.46 -18.44 -1.24
N SER A 131 -18.36 -19.77 -1.44
CA SER A 131 -17.55 -20.30 -2.55
C SER A 131 -18.04 -19.85 -3.93
N TYR A 132 -19.35 -19.85 -4.19
CA TYR A 132 -19.87 -19.36 -5.48
C TYR A 132 -19.83 -17.84 -5.58
N LYS A 133 -20.06 -17.13 -4.47
CA LYS A 133 -19.91 -15.67 -4.43
C LYS A 133 -18.47 -15.25 -4.73
N ASP A 134 -17.49 -15.94 -4.17
CA ASP A 134 -16.07 -15.67 -4.38
C ASP A 134 -15.65 -16.04 -5.81
N LEU A 135 -16.20 -17.12 -6.38
CA LEU A 135 -15.99 -17.46 -7.80
C LEU A 135 -16.48 -16.35 -8.73
N LEU A 136 -17.68 -15.78 -8.46
CA LEU A 136 -18.18 -14.63 -9.21
C LEU A 136 -17.26 -13.41 -9.05
N GLY A 137 -16.82 -13.11 -7.81
CA GLY A 137 -15.88 -12.03 -7.54
C GLY A 137 -14.54 -12.20 -8.27
N ALA A 138 -14.01 -13.43 -8.30
CA ALA A 138 -12.79 -13.76 -9.02
C ALA A 138 -12.96 -13.57 -10.54
N LEU A 139 -14.10 -13.96 -11.11
CA LEU A 139 -14.40 -13.74 -12.52
C LEU A 139 -14.47 -12.25 -12.87
N LEU A 140 -15.12 -11.42 -12.04
CA LEU A 140 -15.18 -9.97 -12.24
C LEU A 140 -13.80 -9.31 -12.13
N MET A 141 -13.00 -9.72 -11.15
CA MET A 141 -11.63 -9.21 -11.02
C MET A 141 -10.76 -9.64 -12.20
N LEU A 142 -10.81 -10.90 -12.61
CA LEU A 142 -10.02 -11.43 -13.73
C LEU A 142 -10.41 -10.76 -15.05
N THR A 143 -11.70 -10.56 -15.29
CA THR A 143 -12.17 -9.85 -16.49
C THR A 143 -11.69 -8.40 -16.52
N SER A 144 -11.70 -7.69 -15.38
CA SER A 144 -11.13 -6.33 -15.29
C SER A 144 -9.61 -6.29 -15.49
N LEU A 145 -8.88 -7.28 -14.97
CA LEU A 145 -7.43 -7.40 -15.16
C LEU A 145 -7.10 -7.68 -16.64
N LEU A 146 -7.78 -8.65 -17.24
CA LEU A 146 -7.57 -9.02 -18.64
C LEU A 146 -7.98 -7.89 -19.59
N SER A 147 -9.05 -7.15 -19.30
CA SER A 147 -9.43 -6.02 -20.14
C SER A 147 -8.37 -4.92 -20.11
N LEU A 148 -7.83 -4.59 -18.93
CA LEU A 148 -6.70 -3.66 -18.81
C LEU A 148 -5.47 -4.18 -19.55
N ALA A 149 -5.06 -5.43 -19.30
CA ALA A 149 -3.83 -5.98 -19.85
C ALA A 149 -3.88 -6.18 -21.38
N LEU A 150 -5.04 -6.54 -21.93
CA LEU A 150 -5.18 -6.85 -23.36
C LEU A 150 -5.54 -5.62 -24.20
N PHE A 151 -6.35 -4.70 -23.68
CA PHE A 151 -6.81 -3.54 -24.45
C PHE A 151 -6.03 -2.25 -24.13
N SER A 152 -5.51 -2.11 -22.90
CA SER A 152 -4.85 -0.87 -22.45
C SER A 152 -3.64 -1.13 -21.52
N PRO A 153 -2.66 -1.96 -21.92
CA PRO A 153 -1.60 -2.47 -21.03
C PRO A 153 -0.75 -1.37 -20.36
N ASN A 154 -0.58 -0.24 -21.04
CA ASN A 154 0.26 0.86 -20.56
C ASN A 154 -0.54 1.99 -19.87
N LEU A 155 -1.86 1.84 -19.68
CA LEU A 155 -2.72 2.91 -19.14
C LEU A 155 -2.30 3.39 -17.74
N LEU A 156 -1.76 2.48 -16.91
CA LEU A 156 -1.34 2.77 -15.54
C LEU A 156 0.18 2.91 -15.37
N GLY A 157 0.94 2.83 -16.47
CA GLY A 157 2.40 2.91 -16.47
C GLY A 157 2.90 4.32 -16.82
N ASP A 158 4.18 4.58 -16.55
CA ASP A 158 4.84 5.82 -16.96
C ASP A 158 5.68 5.58 -18.22
N PRO A 159 5.48 6.35 -19.32
CA PRO A 159 6.20 6.14 -20.57
C PRO A 159 7.72 6.31 -20.44
N GLU A 160 8.20 7.09 -19.47
CA GLU A 160 9.64 7.27 -19.23
C GLU A 160 10.34 5.95 -18.87
N ASN A 161 9.61 4.97 -18.33
CA ASN A 161 10.19 3.69 -17.97
C ASN A 161 10.48 2.75 -19.16
N PHE A 162 10.08 3.14 -20.39
CA PHE A 162 10.53 2.46 -21.62
C PHE A 162 11.92 2.89 -22.08
N SER A 163 12.43 4.01 -21.55
CA SER A 163 13.82 4.44 -21.78
C SER A 163 14.74 3.75 -20.77
N PRO A 164 15.86 3.14 -21.21
CA PRO A 164 16.86 2.59 -20.30
C PRO A 164 17.36 3.62 -19.29
N ALA A 165 17.64 3.18 -18.07
CA ALA A 165 18.16 4.05 -17.01
C ALA A 165 19.44 4.78 -17.45
N ASN A 166 19.48 6.09 -17.23
CA ASN A 166 20.66 6.92 -17.42
C ASN A 166 20.96 7.72 -16.13
N PRO A 167 22.02 7.38 -15.39
CA PRO A 167 22.39 8.07 -14.15
C PRO A 167 22.72 9.56 -14.30
N LEU A 168 22.94 10.03 -15.53
CA LEU A 168 23.28 11.42 -15.84
C LEU A 168 22.07 12.24 -16.32
N VAL A 169 20.92 11.61 -16.55
CA VAL A 169 19.72 12.27 -17.09
C VAL A 169 18.52 11.96 -16.20
N THR A 170 18.18 12.93 -15.35
CA THR A 170 16.99 12.91 -14.50
C THR A 170 15.74 13.24 -15.31
N PRO A 171 14.67 12.41 -15.27
CA PRO A 171 13.37 12.76 -15.86
C PRO A 171 12.82 14.07 -15.29
N PRO A 172 12.05 14.84 -16.08
CA PRO A 172 11.52 16.13 -15.63
C PRO A 172 10.60 16.03 -14.41
N HIS A 173 9.82 14.95 -14.31
CA HIS A 173 8.89 14.72 -13.19
C HIS A 173 9.02 13.28 -12.69
N ILE A 174 9.91 13.06 -11.72
CA ILE A 174 10.01 11.76 -11.03
C ILE A 174 8.86 11.61 -10.04
N LYS A 175 8.06 10.55 -10.21
CA LYS A 175 6.98 10.16 -9.31
C LYS A 175 6.93 8.64 -9.20
N PRO A 176 6.44 8.10 -8.07
CA PRO A 176 6.20 6.67 -7.98
C PRO A 176 4.93 6.28 -8.72
N GLU A 177 4.66 4.99 -8.81
CA GLU A 177 3.46 4.42 -9.40
C GLU A 177 2.21 4.88 -8.64
N TRP A 178 1.06 4.82 -9.31
CA TRP A 178 -0.19 5.44 -8.86
C TRP A 178 -0.62 5.05 -7.43
N TYR A 179 -0.36 3.82 -7.00
CA TYR A 179 -0.70 3.33 -5.66
C TYR A 179 0.15 3.95 -4.54
N PHE A 180 1.26 4.61 -4.85
CA PHE A 180 2.07 5.34 -3.86
C PHE A 180 1.82 6.86 -3.86
N LEU A 181 1.09 7.40 -4.84
CA LEU A 181 0.97 8.85 -5.03
C LEU A 181 0.37 9.58 -3.81
N PHE A 182 -0.60 8.99 -3.11
CA PHE A 182 -1.18 9.61 -1.92
C PHE A 182 -0.13 9.83 -0.81
N ALA A 183 0.75 8.84 -0.59
CA ALA A 183 1.79 8.89 0.42
C ALA A 183 2.94 9.81 -0.03
N TYR A 184 3.25 9.80 -1.32
CA TYR A 184 4.19 10.74 -1.94
C TYR A 184 3.72 12.20 -1.84
N ALA A 185 2.43 12.48 -1.98
CA ALA A 185 1.88 13.80 -1.74
C ALA A 185 2.12 14.24 -0.28
N ILE A 186 1.79 13.38 0.69
CA ILE A 186 2.02 13.65 2.13
C ILE A 186 3.50 13.95 2.42
N LEU A 187 4.43 13.18 1.83
CA LEU A 187 5.87 13.41 1.94
C LEU A 187 6.25 14.83 1.49
N ARG A 188 5.72 15.28 0.35
CA ARG A 188 6.03 16.58 -0.25
C ARG A 188 5.35 17.76 0.46
N SER A 189 4.25 17.53 1.17
CA SER A 189 3.52 18.58 1.90
C SER A 189 4.30 19.17 3.07
N ILE A 190 5.38 18.52 3.54
CA ILE A 190 6.18 19.01 4.66
C ILE A 190 7.53 19.52 4.14
N PRO A 191 7.84 20.83 4.29
CA PRO A 191 9.09 21.43 3.83
C PRO A 191 10.28 21.13 4.76
N ASN A 192 10.42 19.88 5.17
CA ASN A 192 11.50 19.36 5.98
C ASN A 192 11.74 17.88 5.64
N LYS A 193 12.97 17.51 5.31
CA LYS A 193 13.30 16.13 4.88
C LYS A 193 12.89 15.09 5.92
N LEU A 194 13.29 15.25 7.18
CA LEU A 194 12.96 14.31 8.25
C LEU A 194 11.45 14.31 8.54
N GLY A 195 10.84 15.50 8.64
CA GLY A 195 9.40 15.65 8.88
C GLY A 195 8.56 14.97 7.79
N GLY A 196 8.90 15.17 6.53
CA GLY A 196 8.24 14.51 5.40
C GLY A 196 8.40 12.99 5.43
N VAL A 197 9.59 12.47 5.75
CA VAL A 197 9.82 11.01 5.88
C VAL A 197 9.02 10.42 7.03
N LEU A 198 8.93 11.11 8.16
CA LEU A 198 8.09 10.68 9.28
C LEU A 198 6.62 10.71 8.90
N ALA A 199 6.13 11.75 8.21
CA ALA A 199 4.74 11.83 7.78
C ALA A 199 4.38 10.76 6.74
N LEU A 200 5.29 10.47 5.80
CA LEU A 200 5.15 9.34 4.88
C LEU A 200 4.97 8.03 5.66
N LEU A 201 5.86 7.76 6.63
CA LEU A 201 5.78 6.54 7.44
C LEU A 201 4.47 6.48 8.24
N PHE A 202 4.09 7.58 8.89
CA PHE A 202 2.86 7.66 9.67
C PHE A 202 1.59 7.59 8.81
N SER A 203 1.63 7.97 7.54
CA SER A 203 0.48 7.82 6.63
C SER A 203 0.01 6.36 6.49
N ILE A 204 0.93 5.40 6.72
CA ILE A 204 0.62 3.96 6.74
C ILE A 204 0.50 3.44 8.17
N LEU A 205 1.46 3.78 9.04
CA LEU A 205 1.48 3.25 10.42
C LEU A 205 0.32 3.74 11.28
N ILE A 206 -0.36 4.84 10.91
CA ILE A 206 -1.59 5.28 11.57
C ILE A 206 -2.68 4.20 11.55
N LEU A 207 -2.66 3.24 10.61
CA LEU A 207 -3.59 2.12 10.62
C LEU A 207 -3.48 1.29 11.92
N LEU A 208 -2.28 1.15 12.50
CA LEU A 208 -2.08 0.41 13.76
C LEU A 208 -2.79 1.05 14.96
N THR A 209 -3.06 2.36 14.92
CA THR A 209 -3.76 3.06 16.01
C THR A 209 -5.28 2.96 15.92
N SER A 210 -5.82 2.47 14.79
CA SER A 210 -7.28 2.37 14.55
C SER A 210 -8.05 1.69 15.68
N PRO A 211 -7.58 0.56 16.28
CA PRO A 211 -8.28 -0.07 17.39
C PRO A 211 -8.30 0.81 18.66
N MET A 212 -7.23 1.56 18.91
CA MET A 212 -7.08 2.42 20.09
C MET A 212 -7.93 3.70 19.99
N LEU A 213 -8.19 4.17 18.76
CA LEU A 213 -8.98 5.36 18.48
C LEU A 213 -10.50 5.08 18.38
N HIS A 214 -10.93 3.84 18.61
CA HIS A 214 -12.35 3.48 18.57
C HIS A 214 -13.08 3.90 19.84
N LEU A 215 -13.81 5.02 19.78
CA LEU A 215 -14.58 5.54 20.92
C LEU A 215 -16.08 5.18 20.90
N SER A 216 -16.59 4.77 19.74
CA SER A 216 -18.02 4.50 19.61
C SER A 216 -18.45 3.26 20.40
N LYS A 217 -19.70 3.24 20.83
CA LYS A 217 -20.33 2.03 21.40
C LYS A 217 -20.83 1.07 20.32
N GLN A 218 -20.85 1.50 19.05
CA GLN A 218 -21.24 0.69 17.90
C GLN A 218 -20.02 0.40 17.02
N ARG A 219 -19.83 -0.87 16.68
CA ARG A 219 -18.67 -1.36 15.91
C ARG A 219 -18.60 -0.78 14.50
N THR A 220 -19.68 -0.90 13.72
CA THR A 220 -19.72 -0.51 12.30
C THR A 220 -20.15 0.93 12.11
N LEU A 221 -19.86 1.51 10.95
CA LEU A 221 -20.39 2.82 10.56
C LEU A 221 -21.83 2.76 10.03
N THR A 222 -22.40 1.57 9.79
CA THR A 222 -23.73 1.35 9.19
C THR A 222 -24.86 2.15 9.83
N PHE A 223 -24.81 2.34 11.16
CA PHE A 223 -25.83 3.09 11.90
C PHE A 223 -25.30 4.42 12.47
N ARG A 224 -24.21 4.95 11.90
CA ARG A 224 -23.52 6.16 12.37
C ARG A 224 -23.37 7.19 11.23
N PRO A 225 -24.42 7.94 10.86
CA PRO A 225 -24.42 8.82 9.69
C PRO A 225 -23.26 9.83 9.65
N LEU A 226 -22.95 10.47 10.79
CA LEU A 226 -21.83 11.41 10.87
C LEU A 226 -20.49 10.73 10.58
N SER A 227 -20.28 9.51 11.10
CA SER A 227 -19.04 8.77 10.83
C SER A 227 -18.99 8.24 9.40
N GLN A 228 -20.11 7.92 8.75
CA GLN A 228 -20.15 7.58 7.32
C GLN A 228 -19.71 8.78 6.47
N ALA A 229 -20.23 9.98 6.76
CA ALA A 229 -19.84 11.19 6.05
C ALA A 229 -18.32 11.46 6.18
N LEU A 230 -17.78 11.33 7.41
CA LEU A 230 -16.33 11.47 7.64
C LEU A 230 -15.50 10.39 6.95
N PHE A 231 -15.99 9.15 6.88
CA PHE A 231 -15.31 8.09 6.13
C PHE A 231 -15.23 8.41 4.64
N TRP A 232 -16.33 8.84 4.03
CA TRP A 232 -16.32 9.19 2.60
C TRP A 232 -15.53 10.47 2.31
N LEU A 233 -15.48 11.41 3.26
CA LEU A 233 -14.56 12.54 3.21
C LEU A 233 -13.11 12.07 3.20
N LEU A 234 -12.73 11.13 4.06
CA LEU A 234 -11.39 10.53 4.07
C LEU A 234 -11.07 9.82 2.74
N ILE A 235 -12.00 9.06 2.16
CA ILE A 235 -11.79 8.42 0.85
C ILE A 235 -11.58 9.47 -0.23
N SER A 236 -12.36 10.57 -0.21
CA SER A 236 -12.23 11.66 -1.16
C SER A 236 -10.88 12.38 -1.02
N ASP A 237 -10.42 12.59 0.21
CA ASP A 237 -9.11 13.17 0.53
C ASP A 237 -7.96 12.30 0.00
N ILE A 238 -8.01 10.97 0.18
CA ILE A 238 -6.99 10.05 -0.37
C ILE A 238 -6.96 10.11 -1.91
N VAL A 239 -8.11 10.26 -2.56
CA VAL A 239 -8.19 10.43 -4.02
C VAL A 239 -7.58 11.76 -4.44
N ILE A 240 -7.84 12.85 -3.70
CA ILE A 240 -7.21 14.16 -3.94
C ILE A 240 -5.69 14.08 -3.74
N LEU A 241 -5.21 13.45 -2.67
CA LEU A 241 -3.78 13.24 -2.43
C LEU A 241 -3.14 12.43 -3.55
N THR A 242 -3.83 11.41 -4.08
CA THR A 242 -3.35 10.64 -5.25
C THR A 242 -3.22 11.54 -6.47
N TRP A 243 -4.22 12.38 -6.74
CA TRP A 243 -4.19 13.35 -7.85
C TRP A 243 -3.06 14.37 -7.69
N ILE A 244 -2.95 15.02 -6.52
CA ILE A 244 -1.88 15.98 -6.19
C ILE A 244 -0.49 15.33 -6.27
N GLY A 245 -0.35 14.09 -5.82
CA GLY A 245 0.88 13.31 -5.94
C GLY A 245 1.36 13.17 -7.39
N GLY A 246 0.43 13.17 -8.35
CA GLY A 246 0.73 13.13 -9.78
C GLY A 246 1.05 14.47 -10.43
N GLN A 247 0.87 15.59 -9.72
CA GLN A 247 1.13 16.95 -10.21
C GLN A 247 2.56 17.43 -9.88
N PRO A 248 3.10 18.39 -10.65
CA PRO A 248 4.33 19.11 -10.30
C PRO A 248 4.19 19.87 -8.98
N VAL A 249 5.32 20.25 -8.37
CA VAL A 249 5.36 21.02 -7.13
C VAL A 249 5.28 22.51 -7.46
N GLU A 250 4.08 22.94 -7.84
CA GLU A 250 3.77 24.31 -8.22
C GLU A 250 2.46 24.74 -7.53
N HIS A 251 2.25 26.05 -7.37
CA HIS A 251 0.99 26.56 -6.83
C HIS A 251 -0.18 26.24 -7.78
N PRO A 252 -1.37 25.83 -7.31
CA PRO A 252 -1.84 25.63 -5.92
C PRO A 252 -1.72 24.20 -5.37
#